data_AF-A0A923A1T1-F1
#
_entry.id   AF-A0A923A1T1-F1
#
_cell.length_a   1.000
_cell.length_b   1.000
_cell.length_c   1.000
_cell.angle_alpha   90.00
_cell.angle_beta   90.00
_cell.angle_gamma   90.00
#
_symmetry.space_group_name_H-M   'P 1'
#
loop_
_entity.id
_entity.type
_entity.pdbx_description
1 polymer ?
#
loop_
_entity_poly.entity_id
_entity_poly.type
_entity_poly.pdbx_seq_one_letter_code
_entity_poly.pdbx_strand_id
1 'polypeptide(L)' 'MKVFWTKNAIKHLAGIYEYIAANSPAYAKRIVDKITRRSVQIADLPYSGRKVTIW' A
#
# COMPACT_ATOMS: atom_id res chain seq x y z
N MET A 1 10.45 -6.27 12.16
CA MET A 1 11.40 -5.47 11.33
C MET A 1 10.81 -4.10 11.03
N LYS A 2 11.64 -3.06 10.80
CA LYS A 2 11.14 -1.73 10.42
C LYS A 2 10.83 -1.67 8.93
N VAL A 3 9.61 -1.29 8.57
CA VAL A 3 9.14 -1.20 7.18
C VAL A 3 9.22 0.26 6.72
N PHE A 4 9.80 0.48 5.54
CA PHE A 4 9.92 1.79 4.93
C PHE A 4 9.25 1.83 3.57
N TRP A 5 8.47 2.88 3.31
CA TRP A 5 7.87 3.13 2.02
C TRP A 5 8.78 4.03 1.19
N THR A 6 9.02 3.67 -0.08
CA THR A 6 9.77 4.54 -1.01
C THR A 6 8.92 5.76 -1.38
N LYS A 7 9.57 6.84 -1.82
CA LYS A 7 8.86 8.04 -2.33
C LYS A 7 7.88 7.70 -3.46
N ASN A 8 8.26 6.78 -4.35
CA ASN A 8 7.39 6.33 -5.44
C ASN A 8 6.16 5.58 -4.92
N ALA A 9 6.33 4.70 -3.93
CA ALA A 9 5.21 3.98 -3.34
C ALA A 9 4.24 4.94 -2.62
N ILE A 10 4.74 5.98 -1.95
CA ILE A 10 3.90 7.03 -1.36
C ILE A 10 3.12 7.79 -2.45
N LYS A 11 3.78 8.18 -3.55
CA LYS A 11 3.11 8.81 -4.71
C LYS A 11 2.03 7.91 -5.31
N HIS A 12 2.28 6.61 -5.42
CA HIS A 12 1.28 5.66 -5.92
C HIS A 12 0.09 5.56 -4.98
N LEU A 13 0.29 5.55 -3.66
CA LEU A 13 -0.81 5.57 -2.69
C LEU A 13 -1.66 6.84 -2.81
N ALA A 14 -1.03 8.00 -2.99
CA ALA A 14 -1.73 9.26 -3.22
C ALA A 14 -2.54 9.22 -4.52
N GLY A 15 -1.96 8.74 -5.62
CA GLY A 15 -2.67 8.62 -6.90
C GLY A 15 -3.86 7.65 -6.84
N ILE A 16 -3.74 6.52 -6.12
CA ILE A 16 -4.87 5.60 -5.88
C ILE A 16 -5.98 6.32 -5.11
N TYR A 17 -5.62 7.08 -4.06
CA TYR A 17 -6.61 7.84 -3.30
C TYR A 17 -7.33 8.85 -4.18
N GLU A 18 -6.58 9.71 -4.87
CA GLU A 18 -7.11 10.78 -5.72
C GLU A 18 -8.05 10.23 -6.79
N TYR A 19 -7.66 9.15 -7.47
CA TYR A 19 -8.48 8.50 -8.50
C TYR A 19 -9.82 8.01 -7.95
N ILE A 20 -9.81 7.31 -6.81
CA ILE A 20 -11.04 6.76 -6.22
C ILE A 20 -11.89 7.87 -5.57
N ALA A 21 -11.25 8.87 -4.98
CA ALA A 21 -11.91 9.96 -4.25
C ALA A 21 -12.79 10.83 -5.16
N ALA A 22 -12.49 10.87 -6.46
CA ALA A 22 -13.35 11.50 -7.47
C ALA A 22 -14.80 10.99 -7.42
N ASN A 23 -15.00 9.72 -7.05
CA ASN A 23 -16.32 9.09 -6.94
C ASN A 23 -16.74 8.86 -5.48
N SER A 24 -15.80 8.47 -4.62
CA SER A 24 -16.09 8.18 -3.20
C SER A 24 -14.85 8.36 -2.31
N PRO A 25 -14.71 9.52 -1.64
CA PRO A 25 -13.59 9.78 -0.72
C PRO A 25 -13.51 8.79 0.45
N ALA A 26 -14.66 8.36 0.97
CA ALA A 26 -14.72 7.39 2.06
C ALA A 26 -14.19 6.02 1.61
N TYR A 27 -14.51 5.59 0.38
CA TYR A 27 -13.98 4.35 -0.17
C TYR A 27 -12.49 4.45 -0.48
N ALA A 28 -12.03 5.58 -1.04
CA ALA A 28 -10.62 5.85 -1.28
C ALA A 28 -9.78 5.69 0.00
N LYS A 29 -10.24 6.26 1.12
CA LYS A 29 -9.59 6.11 2.42
C LYS A 29 -9.51 4.65 2.86
N ARG A 30 -10.62 3.90 2.76
CA ARG A 30 -10.67 2.47 3.11
C ARG A 30 -9.66 1.64 2.30
N ILE A 31 -9.47 1.97 1.03
CA ILE A 31 -8.50 1.27 0.17
C ILE A 31 -7.06 1.56 0.58
N VAL A 32 -6.70 2.83 0.80
CA VAL A 32 -5.37 3.19 1.26
C VAL A 32 -5.08 2.56 2.64
N ASP A 33 -6.03 2.63 3.57
CA ASP A 33 -5.90 2.01 4.90
C ASP A 33 -5.69 0.49 4.81
N LYS A 34 -6.38 -0.19 3.88
CA LYS A 34 -6.21 -1.64 3.66
C LYS A 34 -4.80 -1.99 3.16
N ILE A 35 -4.24 -1.17 2.26
CA ILE A 35 -2.90 -1.37 1.72
C ILE A 35 -1.85 -1.11 2.80
N THR A 36 -1.92 0.02 3.50
CA THR A 36 -0.94 0.39 4.53
C THR A 36 -0.99 -0.54 5.74
N ARG A 37 -2.16 -1.09 6.08
CA ARG A 37 -2.29 -2.09 7.15
C ARG A 37 -1.48 -3.37 6.88
N ARG A 38 -1.21 -3.70 5.61
CA ARG A 38 -0.33 -4.85 5.27
C ARG A 38 1.12 -4.64 5.71
N SER A 39 1.57 -3.40 5.91
CA SER A 39 2.90 -3.12 6.47
C SER A 39 3.08 -3.66 7.88
N VAL A 40 2.01 -3.75 8.68
CA VAL A 40 2.06 -4.35 10.02
C VAL A 40 2.39 -5.83 9.91
N GLN A 41 1.68 -6.57 9.04
CA GLN A 41 1.93 -7.98 8.83
C GLN A 41 3.35 -8.25 8.30
N ILE A 42 3.85 -7.43 7.38
CA ILE A 42 5.20 -7.60 6.79
C ILE A 42 6.29 -7.32 7.84
N ALA A 43 6.02 -6.49 8.85
CA ALA A 43 6.95 -6.26 9.94
C ALA A 43 7.24 -7.55 10.74
N ASP A 44 6.22 -8.42 10.90
CA ASP A 44 6.32 -9.67 11.66
C ASP A 44 6.63 -10.88 10.78
N LEU A 45 6.08 -10.93 9.56
CA LEU A 45 6.23 -12.02 8.59
C LEU A 45 6.82 -11.50 7.27
N PRO A 46 8.10 -11.09 7.24
CA PRO A 46 8.71 -10.40 6.09
C PRO A 46 8.76 -11.24 4.81
N TYR A 47 8.67 -12.57 4.91
CA TYR A 47 8.70 -13.51 3.79
C TYR A 47 7.32 -14.07 3.41
N SER A 48 6.23 -13.46 3.88
CA SER A 48 4.87 -13.91 3.54
C SER A 48 4.49 -13.66 2.07
N GLY A 49 5.26 -12.85 1.36
CA GLY A 49 5.06 -12.56 -0.07
C GLY A 49 5.77 -13.58 -0.97
N ARG A 50 5.20 -13.81 -2.15
CA ARG A 50 5.89 -14.60 -3.20
C ARG A 50 7.05 -13.78 -3.78
N LYS A 51 8.22 -14.39 -3.93
CA LYS A 51 9.32 -13.81 -4.71
C LYS A 51 8.90 -13.71 -6.17
N VAL A 52 8.90 -12.51 -6.72
CA VAL A 52 8.61 -12.25 -8.14
C VAL A 52 9.91 -11.85 -8.81
N THR A 53 10.32 -12.63 -9.80
CA THR A 53 11.45 -12.28 -10.69
C THR A 53 10.89 -11.55 -11.90
N ILE A 54 11.49 -10.43 -12.27
CA ILE A 54 11.24 -9.78 -13.55
C ILE A 54 12.08 -10.49 -14.63
N TRP A 55 11.47 -10.84 -15.76
CA TRP A 55 12.17 -11.37 -16.93
C TRP A 55 12.82 -10.24 -17.72
#